data_AF-A0AA88SU03-F1
#
_entry.id   AF-A0AA88SU03-F1
#
_cell.length_a   1.000
_cell.length_b   1.000
_cell.length_c   1.000
_cell.angle_alpha   90.00
_cell.angle_beta   90.00
_cell.angle_gamma   90.00
#
_symmetry.space_group_name_H-M   'P 1'
#
loop_
_entity.id
_entity.type
_entity.pdbx_description
1 polymer ?
#
loop_
_entity_poly.entity_id
_entity_poly.type
_entity_poly.pdbx_seq_one_letter_code
_entity_poly.pdbx_strand_id
1 'polypeptide(L)'
;MHRTDMEAGFSPSLGSTPVQKINTSVALTPTEATPTEATPTEATPTEATPQNSPGELVSSTRTLNELQKVHVPSWSLVVLSFIVLLLFLSCSFCICSKFVFKRKKEKTGKEKSRKDSMDMSTVRDEGLTQIPHDLKPQEKQTEFKDDVTLGKLQFSLDYSFTENTLIVGLIQAEGLAAMDMSGTSDPYVKLCLLPDKKKKFETKIHRKTLNPTFNESFTFKVPYSELGGKTLLMTVYDFDRFSKHDAIGAVRVPMNLVDFSHVIEEWRQLQKAEHEEQDKLGDVCLSLRYVPTAGKLTIVILEAKNLKKMDVGGLSDPYVKIHLMQNSKRLKKKKTTIKKNTLNPYYNESFSFEVSSEQIQKVQIVVTVLDYDKIGKNDTIGKILMGMNSSGTEQRHWEDMLASPRRPIAQWHALKPDEDVDAELKKK
;
A
#
# COMPACT_ATOMS: atom_id res chain seq x y z
N MET A 1 29.89 30.96 -70.68
CA MET A 1 30.25 32.35 -70.35
C MET A 1 29.16 32.88 -69.42
N HIS A 2 29.37 33.33 -68.18
CA HIS A 2 30.57 33.35 -67.34
C HIS A 2 30.27 32.79 -65.95
N ARG A 3 31.30 32.14 -65.43
CA ARG A 3 31.53 31.69 -64.05
C ARG A 3 32.16 32.84 -63.24
N THR A 4 31.73 33.00 -61.99
CA THR A 4 32.42 33.53 -60.79
C THR A 4 31.43 33.34 -59.64
N ASP A 5 31.61 32.52 -58.61
CA ASP A 5 32.79 32.19 -57.79
C ASP A 5 33.45 33.42 -57.14
N MET A 6 33.19 33.62 -55.84
CA MET A 6 34.10 34.28 -54.90
C MET A 6 33.99 33.63 -53.51
N GLU A 7 35.08 33.01 -53.08
CA GLU A 7 35.32 32.59 -51.69
C GLU A 7 35.80 33.75 -50.81
N ALA A 8 35.74 33.53 -49.49
CA ALA A 8 36.71 33.90 -48.43
C ALA A 8 36.00 34.49 -47.18
N GLY A 9 36.33 34.09 -45.95
CA GLY A 9 37.25 33.02 -45.56
C GLY A 9 37.39 32.84 -44.03
N PHE A 10 37.90 31.68 -43.65
CA PHE A 10 38.71 31.37 -42.45
C PHE A 10 38.36 32.00 -41.06
N SER A 11 37.82 31.10 -40.21
CA SER A 11 38.49 30.63 -38.97
C SER A 11 38.48 31.49 -37.68
N PRO A 12 38.62 30.85 -36.49
CA PRO A 12 37.96 31.32 -35.27
C PRO A 12 38.89 31.82 -34.17
N SER A 13 38.35 32.58 -33.20
CA SER A 13 39.06 33.02 -32.00
C SER A 13 38.33 32.67 -30.70
N LEU A 14 39.12 32.11 -29.79
CA LEU A 14 38.82 31.62 -28.44
C LEU A 14 37.90 32.50 -27.58
N GLY A 15 37.07 31.83 -26.76
CA GLY A 15 36.35 32.41 -25.63
C GLY A 15 36.26 31.39 -24.47
N SER A 16 37.40 31.08 -23.85
CA SER A 16 37.50 30.10 -22.76
C SER A 16 37.03 30.67 -21.42
N THR A 17 35.95 30.13 -20.84
CA THR A 17 35.55 30.40 -19.45
C THR A 17 36.26 29.46 -18.46
N PRO A 18 36.58 29.91 -17.21
CA PRO A 18 37.50 29.16 -16.36
C PRO A 18 36.82 28.06 -15.53
N VAL A 19 37.47 26.90 -15.47
CA VAL A 19 37.14 25.84 -14.51
C VAL A 19 37.81 26.16 -13.17
N GLN A 20 37.04 26.35 -12.10
CA GLN A 20 37.59 26.35 -10.75
C GLN A 20 37.94 24.92 -10.32
N LYS A 21 39.25 24.59 -10.36
CA LYS A 21 39.82 23.46 -9.64
C LYS A 21 40.41 23.97 -8.33
N ILE A 22 39.90 23.48 -7.20
CA ILE A 22 40.60 23.56 -5.91
C ILE A 22 41.45 22.29 -5.81
N ASN A 23 42.76 22.45 -5.73
CA ASN A 23 43.69 21.34 -5.50
C ASN A 23 44.84 21.87 -4.63
N THR A 24 44.95 21.36 -3.40
CA THR A 24 46.05 21.68 -2.49
C THR A 24 46.83 20.41 -2.19
N SER A 25 48.12 20.42 -2.51
CA SER A 25 49.11 19.36 -2.31
C SER A 25 50.50 20.04 -2.38
N VAL A 26 51.63 19.55 -1.85
CA VAL A 26 52.06 18.29 -1.21
C VAL A 26 53.12 18.65 -0.15
N ALA A 27 53.34 17.84 0.90
CA ALA A 27 54.68 17.60 1.46
C ALA A 27 54.72 16.24 2.20
N LEU A 28 55.82 15.49 2.06
CA LEU A 28 56.00 14.13 2.63
C LEU A 28 57.45 13.91 3.09
N THR A 29 57.63 13.00 4.07
CA THR A 29 58.87 12.22 4.41
C THR A 29 60.11 12.94 5.01
N PRO A 30 61.05 12.23 5.68
CA PRO A 30 61.02 10.86 6.29
C PRO A 30 61.63 10.74 7.74
N THR A 31 61.73 9.49 8.25
CA THR A 31 62.87 8.89 9.03
C THR A 31 62.66 8.47 10.51
N GLU A 32 62.46 7.15 10.71
CA GLU A 32 63.12 6.14 11.60
C GLU A 32 63.59 6.38 13.07
N ALA A 33 63.50 5.28 13.86
CA ALA A 33 64.32 4.82 15.02
C ALA A 33 63.88 5.03 16.51
N THR A 34 63.91 3.91 17.26
CA THR A 34 63.88 3.66 18.74
C THR A 34 65.31 3.78 19.35
N PRO A 35 65.64 3.51 20.67
CA PRO A 35 64.89 3.04 21.86
C PRO A 35 65.26 3.74 23.24
N THR A 36 64.98 3.05 24.38
CA THR A 36 65.63 3.14 25.73
C THR A 36 65.06 4.23 26.69
N GLU A 37 64.33 3.95 27.79
CA GLU A 37 64.52 3.15 29.05
C GLU A 37 65.09 3.98 30.23
N ALA A 38 64.39 3.98 31.39
CA ALA A 38 64.94 3.89 32.77
C ALA A 38 63.88 4.15 33.88
N THR A 39 63.68 3.17 34.77
CA THR A 39 63.13 3.31 36.16
C THR A 39 64.32 3.57 37.14
N PRO A 40 64.26 3.60 38.51
CA PRO A 40 63.59 2.69 39.50
C PRO A 40 62.83 3.49 40.62
N THR A 41 62.28 2.98 41.73
CA THR A 41 62.72 2.00 42.78
C THR A 41 61.48 1.62 43.64
N GLU A 42 61.11 0.33 43.83
CA GLU A 42 61.36 -0.55 45.02
C GLU A 42 60.76 -0.05 46.38
N ALA A 43 60.20 -0.86 47.31
CA ALA A 43 60.33 -2.31 47.53
C ALA A 43 59.10 -3.01 48.24
N THR A 44 59.17 -4.34 48.29
CA THR A 44 58.26 -5.42 48.83
C THR A 44 58.41 -5.62 50.38
N PRO A 45 58.08 -6.75 51.09
CA PRO A 45 57.49 -8.10 50.77
C PRO A 45 56.20 -8.41 51.63
N THR A 46 55.65 -9.63 51.88
CA THR A 46 56.00 -11.06 51.62
C THR A 46 54.75 -12.00 51.57
N GLU A 47 54.76 -12.97 50.65
CA GLU A 47 54.48 -14.44 50.76
C GLU A 47 53.52 -15.08 51.82
N ALA A 48 52.56 -15.92 51.37
CA ALA A 48 52.42 -17.36 51.69
C ALA A 48 51.10 -18.03 51.20
N THR A 49 51.10 -19.34 50.93
CA THR A 49 49.99 -20.27 50.56
C THR A 49 50.42 -21.67 51.08
N PRO A 50 49.62 -22.77 51.30
CA PRO A 50 48.36 -23.17 50.63
C PRO A 50 47.30 -23.98 51.47
N GLN A 51 46.24 -24.47 50.78
CA GLN A 51 45.61 -25.82 50.87
C GLN A 51 44.08 -25.99 51.15
N ASN A 52 43.51 -26.92 50.35
CA ASN A 52 42.40 -27.87 50.56
C ASN A 52 40.90 -27.49 50.38
N SER A 53 40.28 -28.27 49.46
CA SER A 53 38.86 -28.50 49.16
C SER A 53 38.16 -29.37 50.24
N PRO A 54 36.86 -29.79 50.15
CA PRO A 54 35.83 -29.59 49.09
C PRO A 54 34.41 -29.20 49.60
N GLY A 55 33.40 -29.04 48.72
CA GLY A 55 31.97 -29.15 49.11
C GLY A 55 30.90 -28.30 48.36
N GLU A 56 30.10 -28.98 47.54
CA GLU A 56 28.68 -28.77 47.16
C GLU A 56 27.98 -27.38 47.13
N LEU A 57 27.68 -26.93 45.90
CA LEU A 57 26.31 -26.85 45.33
C LEU A 57 25.09 -26.62 46.26
N VAL A 58 24.89 -25.42 46.83
CA VAL A 58 23.53 -24.87 47.10
C VAL A 58 23.48 -23.36 46.89
N SER A 59 23.01 -22.88 45.73
CA SER A 59 22.68 -21.46 45.53
C SER A 59 21.55 -21.24 44.52
N SER A 60 20.34 -21.71 44.87
CA SER A 60 19.09 -21.39 44.14
C SER A 60 17.87 -21.23 45.08
N THR A 61 18.07 -21.16 46.40
CA THR A 61 17.00 -21.26 47.41
C THR A 61 16.89 -20.04 48.34
N ARG A 62 17.40 -18.86 47.93
CA ARG A 62 17.34 -17.63 48.73
C ARG A 62 16.71 -16.40 48.08
N THR A 63 16.08 -16.54 46.91
CA THR A 63 15.37 -15.43 46.21
C THR A 63 13.91 -15.75 45.87
N LEU A 64 13.28 -16.71 46.55
CA LEU A 64 11.85 -17.06 46.39
C LEU A 64 10.97 -16.77 47.63
N ASN A 65 11.52 -16.20 48.70
CA ASN A 65 10.76 -15.87 49.92
C ASN A 65 10.32 -14.40 50.04
N GLU A 66 10.71 -13.52 49.11
CA GLU A 66 10.29 -12.10 49.08
C GLU A 66 9.24 -11.85 47.98
N LEU A 67 8.20 -12.69 47.93
CA LEU A 67 7.14 -12.57 46.93
C LEU A 67 5.75 -12.98 47.43
N GLN A 68 5.41 -12.67 48.69
CA GLN A 68 4.01 -12.74 49.14
C GLN A 68 3.62 -11.70 50.20
N LYS A 69 3.12 -10.55 49.74
CA LYS A 69 1.81 -9.97 50.14
C LYS A 69 1.57 -8.60 49.48
N VAL A 70 1.34 -8.58 48.17
CA VAL A 70 0.56 -7.48 47.58
C VAL A 70 -0.89 -7.72 47.99
N HIS A 71 -1.41 -6.88 48.89
CA HIS A 71 -2.82 -6.93 49.29
C HIS A 71 -3.68 -6.39 48.14
N VAL A 72 -4.08 -7.27 47.21
CA VAL A 72 -4.97 -6.92 46.10
C VAL A 72 -6.34 -6.57 46.68
N PRO A 73 -6.80 -5.31 46.59
CA PRO A 73 -8.01 -4.88 47.25
C PRO A 73 -9.24 -5.48 46.53
N SER A 74 -10.27 -5.87 47.29
CA SER A 74 -11.33 -6.76 46.82
C SER A 74 -12.10 -6.30 45.57
N TRP A 75 -12.18 -4.98 45.35
CA TRP A 75 -12.78 -4.41 44.13
C TRP A 75 -12.03 -4.81 42.85
N SER A 76 -10.72 -5.04 42.89
CA SER A 76 -9.94 -5.49 41.74
C SER A 76 -10.34 -6.88 41.26
N LEU A 77 -10.80 -7.77 42.15
CA LEU A 77 -11.30 -9.09 41.78
C LEU A 77 -12.70 -8.99 41.15
N VAL A 78 -13.53 -8.06 41.62
CA VAL A 78 -14.84 -7.76 41.02
C VAL A 78 -14.65 -7.18 39.61
N VAL A 79 -13.73 -6.23 39.42
CA VAL A 79 -13.40 -5.66 38.10
C VAL A 79 -12.86 -6.74 37.16
N LEU A 80 -11.96 -7.61 37.62
CA LEU A 80 -11.44 -8.71 36.80
C LEU A 80 -12.56 -9.69 36.41
N SER A 81 -13.46 -10.02 37.33
CA SER A 81 -14.66 -10.84 37.06
C SER A 81 -15.57 -10.20 36.01
N PHE A 82 -15.83 -8.89 36.10
CA PHE A 82 -16.61 -8.15 35.08
C PHE A 82 -15.93 -8.12 33.71
N ILE A 83 -14.61 -7.93 33.65
CA ILE A 83 -13.85 -7.97 32.38
C ILE A 83 -13.91 -9.37 31.77
N VAL A 84 -13.72 -10.42 32.57
CA VAL A 84 -13.83 -11.82 32.11
C VAL A 84 -15.26 -12.12 31.64
N LEU A 85 -16.29 -11.66 32.34
CA LEU A 85 -17.69 -11.80 31.94
C LEU A 85 -17.98 -11.08 30.62
N LEU A 86 -17.49 -9.85 30.43
CA LEU A 86 -17.62 -9.10 29.17
C LEU A 86 -16.87 -9.77 28.01
N LEU A 87 -15.71 -10.38 28.26
CA LEU A 87 -14.99 -11.18 27.27
C LEU A 87 -15.74 -12.47 26.91
N PHE A 88 -16.38 -13.16 27.88
CA PHE A 88 -17.24 -14.30 27.59
C PHE A 88 -18.54 -13.91 26.86
N LEU A 89 -19.15 -12.77 27.19
CA LEU A 89 -20.33 -12.25 26.50
C LEU A 89 -20.01 -11.80 25.07
N SER A 90 -18.88 -11.13 24.84
CA SER A 90 -18.44 -10.77 23.48
C SER A 90 -18.02 -12.01 22.67
N CYS A 91 -17.31 -12.96 23.28
CA CYS A 91 -16.93 -14.21 22.60
C CYS A 91 -18.16 -15.07 22.25
N SER A 92 -19.13 -15.21 23.16
CA SER A 92 -20.39 -15.91 22.87
C SER A 92 -21.23 -15.18 21.82
N PHE A 93 -21.29 -13.84 21.82
CA PHE A 93 -21.93 -13.07 20.74
C PHE A 93 -21.24 -13.27 19.38
N CYS A 94 -19.91 -13.32 19.35
CA CYS A 94 -19.12 -13.62 18.15
C CYS A 94 -19.31 -15.07 17.64
N ILE A 95 -19.49 -16.03 18.54
CA ILE A 95 -19.78 -17.43 18.18
C ILE A 95 -21.23 -17.56 17.67
N CYS A 96 -22.20 -16.94 18.35
CA CYS A 96 -23.61 -16.92 17.94
C CYS A 96 -23.80 -16.23 16.59
N SER A 97 -23.17 -15.08 16.35
CA SER A 97 -23.22 -14.41 15.03
C SER A 97 -22.59 -15.27 13.93
N LYS A 98 -21.43 -15.91 14.16
CA LYS A 98 -20.86 -16.86 13.19
C LYS A 98 -21.75 -18.08 12.95
N PHE A 99 -22.47 -18.58 13.96
CA PHE A 99 -23.43 -19.69 13.78
C PHE A 99 -24.68 -19.28 12.98
N VAL A 100 -25.22 -18.08 13.22
CA VAL A 100 -26.35 -17.51 12.47
C VAL A 100 -25.97 -17.27 11.01
N PHE A 101 -24.79 -16.70 10.74
CA PHE A 101 -24.30 -16.52 9.37
C PHE A 101 -24.00 -17.86 8.67
N LYS A 102 -23.49 -18.87 9.38
CA LYS A 102 -23.23 -20.21 8.80
C LYS A 102 -24.52 -20.90 8.37
N ARG A 103 -25.60 -20.83 9.17
CA ARG A 103 -26.94 -21.36 8.79
C ARG A 103 -27.60 -20.63 7.63
N LYS A 104 -27.23 -19.36 7.33
CA LYS A 104 -27.78 -18.62 6.18
C LYS A 104 -27.10 -18.97 4.85
N LYS A 105 -25.82 -19.37 4.84
CA LYS A 105 -25.11 -19.82 3.62
C LYS A 105 -25.57 -21.18 3.08
N GLU A 106 -26.22 -22.01 3.90
CA GLU A 106 -26.69 -23.34 3.49
C GLU A 106 -28.04 -23.31 2.74
N LYS A 107 -28.79 -22.18 2.82
CA LYS A 107 -30.12 -22.04 2.18
C LYS A 107 -30.13 -21.31 0.84
N THR A 108 -29.02 -20.69 0.42
CA THR A 108 -28.90 -19.97 -0.87
C THR A 108 -28.11 -20.75 -1.94
N GLY A 109 -27.87 -22.04 -1.71
CA GLY A 109 -27.08 -22.90 -2.62
C GLY A 109 -27.88 -23.88 -3.48
N LYS A 110 -29.22 -23.82 -3.53
CA LYS A 110 -30.03 -24.89 -4.12
C LYS A 110 -31.33 -24.46 -4.81
N GLU A 111 -31.24 -23.61 -5.85
CA GLU A 111 -32.21 -23.63 -6.94
C GLU A 111 -31.70 -22.91 -8.22
N LYS A 112 -31.13 -23.69 -9.15
CA LYS A 112 -31.11 -23.40 -10.61
C LYS A 112 -30.53 -24.59 -11.39
N SER A 113 -31.34 -25.62 -11.59
CA SER A 113 -31.19 -26.56 -12.71
C SER A 113 -32.42 -27.48 -12.85
N ARG A 114 -33.38 -27.06 -13.69
CA ARG A 114 -34.04 -27.96 -14.65
C ARG A 114 -34.77 -27.14 -15.73
N LYS A 115 -35.01 -27.82 -16.86
CA LYS A 115 -35.31 -27.25 -18.19
C LYS A 115 -36.53 -27.98 -18.79
N ASP A 116 -37.23 -27.29 -19.71
CA ASP A 116 -38.35 -27.73 -20.56
C ASP A 116 -39.64 -28.13 -19.79
N SER A 117 -40.86 -27.75 -20.18
CA SER A 117 -41.47 -27.72 -21.52
C SER A 117 -42.88 -27.11 -21.44
N MET A 118 -43.42 -26.54 -22.53
CA MET A 118 -44.69 -26.94 -23.16
C MET A 118 -45.06 -26.00 -24.33
N ASP A 119 -45.80 -26.57 -25.28
CA ASP A 119 -46.12 -26.05 -26.62
C ASP A 119 -47.55 -25.46 -26.66
N MET A 120 -47.95 -24.91 -27.82
CA MET A 120 -49.27 -25.12 -28.50
C MET A 120 -49.93 -23.84 -29.08
N SER A 121 -49.65 -23.61 -30.37
CA SER A 121 -50.61 -23.35 -31.47
C SER A 121 -51.35 -22.01 -31.72
N THR A 122 -51.20 -21.53 -32.97
CA THR A 122 -52.22 -20.93 -33.89
C THR A 122 -52.86 -19.57 -33.53
N VAL A 123 -53.16 -18.65 -34.47
CA VAL A 123 -53.76 -18.78 -35.83
C VAL A 123 -53.13 -17.79 -36.87
N ARG A 124 -53.38 -18.09 -38.16
CA ARG A 124 -53.26 -17.34 -39.44
C ARG A 124 -53.52 -15.79 -39.40
N ASP A 125 -53.17 -14.95 -40.38
CA ASP A 125 -53.35 -15.11 -41.85
C ASP A 125 -52.46 -14.23 -42.77
N GLU A 126 -52.63 -14.35 -44.09
CA GLU A 126 -51.73 -13.94 -45.21
C GLU A 126 -51.80 -12.46 -45.68
N GLY A 127 -50.79 -12.04 -46.49
CA GLY A 127 -50.83 -10.78 -47.27
C GLY A 127 -49.52 -10.43 -47.99
N LEU A 128 -49.55 -10.22 -49.32
CA LEU A 128 -48.38 -10.00 -50.19
C LEU A 128 -48.10 -8.51 -50.54
N THR A 129 -46.95 -8.32 -51.20
CA THR A 129 -46.60 -7.31 -52.26
C THR A 129 -45.86 -5.98 -51.95
N GLN A 130 -44.75 -5.82 -52.71
CA GLN A 130 -44.15 -4.59 -53.31
C GLN A 130 -43.03 -3.79 -52.58
N ILE A 131 -42.20 -3.15 -53.43
CA ILE A 131 -40.90 -2.46 -53.23
C ILE A 131 -40.98 -1.12 -54.06
N PRO A 132 -40.04 -0.15 -54.06
CA PRO A 132 -38.91 0.21 -53.18
C PRO A 132 -38.90 1.73 -52.76
N HIS A 133 -37.73 2.23 -52.30
CA HIS A 133 -37.37 3.62 -51.87
C HIS A 133 -37.77 3.99 -50.42
N ASP A 134 -36.96 4.70 -49.62
CA ASP A 134 -35.88 5.64 -49.97
C ASP A 134 -34.69 5.67 -48.97
N LEU A 135 -33.63 6.41 -49.31
CA LEU A 135 -32.31 6.44 -48.62
C LEU A 135 -32.27 7.23 -47.29
N LYS A 136 -31.67 6.65 -46.23
CA LYS A 136 -30.72 7.33 -45.29
C LYS A 136 -30.01 6.33 -44.33
N PRO A 137 -28.85 6.70 -43.72
CA PRO A 137 -27.86 5.73 -43.26
C PRO A 137 -28.14 5.10 -41.90
N GLN A 138 -27.60 3.90 -41.70
CA GLN A 138 -27.53 3.23 -40.40
C GLN A 138 -26.61 3.99 -39.43
N GLU A 139 -27.16 4.53 -38.36
CA GLU A 139 -26.40 4.66 -37.11
C GLU A 139 -26.45 3.33 -36.38
N LYS A 140 -25.28 2.72 -36.16
CA LYS A 140 -25.16 1.54 -35.30
C LYS A 140 -25.47 1.97 -33.88
N GLN A 141 -26.62 1.56 -33.36
CA GLN A 141 -26.85 1.54 -31.92
C GLN A 141 -25.78 0.65 -31.31
N THR A 142 -24.76 1.30 -30.75
CA THR A 142 -23.72 0.62 -29.97
C THR A 142 -24.32 0.41 -28.61
N GLU A 143 -24.56 -0.86 -28.24
CA GLU A 143 -25.03 -1.22 -26.90
C GLU A 143 -24.03 -0.66 -25.87
N PHE A 144 -24.42 0.42 -25.20
CA PHE A 144 -23.65 0.95 -24.08
C PHE A 144 -23.74 -0.06 -22.95
N LYS A 145 -22.58 -0.62 -22.57
CA LYS A 145 -22.42 -1.28 -21.27
C LYS A 145 -22.79 -0.28 -20.18
N ASP A 146 -23.49 -0.74 -19.15
CA ASP A 146 -23.92 0.09 -18.03
C ASP A 146 -22.73 0.82 -17.39
N ASP A 147 -22.57 2.10 -17.74
CA ASP A 147 -21.55 2.96 -17.15
C ASP A 147 -22.07 3.38 -15.78
N VAL A 148 -21.57 2.71 -14.73
CA VAL A 148 -22.06 2.86 -13.36
C VAL A 148 -21.80 4.29 -12.88
N THR A 149 -22.83 5.14 -12.96
CA THR A 149 -22.76 6.53 -12.52
C THR A 149 -22.54 6.59 -11.02
N LEU A 150 -21.41 7.15 -10.58
CA LEU A 150 -21.05 7.26 -9.16
C LEU A 150 -21.83 8.37 -8.41
N GLY A 151 -22.63 9.15 -9.13
CA GLY A 151 -23.40 10.29 -8.65
C GLY A 151 -22.75 11.64 -8.95
N LYS A 152 -23.34 12.70 -8.39
CA LYS A 152 -22.85 14.09 -8.51
C LYS A 152 -22.92 14.79 -7.14
N LEU A 153 -22.02 15.74 -6.92
CA LEU A 153 -21.89 16.53 -5.69
C LEU A 153 -22.08 18.02 -6.01
N GLN A 154 -22.93 18.70 -5.24
CA GLN A 154 -23.13 20.14 -5.26
C GLN A 154 -22.37 20.79 -4.10
N PHE A 155 -21.55 21.77 -4.42
CA PHE A 155 -20.74 22.50 -3.44
C PHE A 155 -20.62 23.97 -3.85
N SER A 156 -20.26 24.81 -2.88
CA SER A 156 -19.89 26.20 -3.09
C SER A 156 -18.45 26.49 -2.66
N LEU A 157 -17.82 27.45 -3.31
CA LEU A 157 -16.47 27.95 -3.02
C LEU A 157 -16.50 29.47 -2.93
N ASP A 158 -15.89 29.99 -1.87
CA ASP A 158 -15.69 31.41 -1.62
C ASP A 158 -14.32 31.66 -0.97
N TYR A 159 -13.76 32.86 -1.12
CA TYR A 159 -12.49 33.23 -0.51
C TYR A 159 -12.56 34.58 0.20
N SER A 160 -12.41 34.55 1.53
CA SER A 160 -12.30 35.75 2.34
C SER A 160 -10.88 36.31 2.27
N PHE A 161 -10.70 37.33 1.43
CA PHE A 161 -9.44 38.09 1.32
C PHE A 161 -9.06 38.83 2.61
N THR A 162 -10.02 39.16 3.47
CA THR A 162 -9.77 39.83 4.76
C THR A 162 -9.22 38.86 5.81
N GLU A 163 -9.68 37.62 5.83
CA GLU A 163 -9.24 36.60 6.79
C GLU A 163 -8.14 35.65 6.25
N ASN A 164 -7.87 35.70 4.95
CA ASN A 164 -7.06 34.73 4.22
C ASN A 164 -7.57 33.29 4.39
N THR A 165 -8.88 33.11 4.17
CA THR A 165 -9.58 31.83 4.34
C THR A 165 -10.35 31.42 3.09
N LEU A 166 -10.14 30.18 2.65
CA LEU A 166 -11.02 29.51 1.68
C LEU A 166 -12.20 28.91 2.44
N ILE A 167 -13.41 29.25 2.02
CA ILE A 167 -14.67 28.73 2.55
C ILE A 167 -15.23 27.73 1.52
N VAL A 168 -15.53 26.52 1.98
CA VAL A 168 -16.08 25.44 1.16
C VAL A 168 -17.42 25.02 1.75
N GLY A 169 -18.52 25.29 1.04
CA GLY A 169 -19.85 24.81 1.39
C GLY A 169 -20.14 23.47 0.71
N LEU A 170 -20.54 22.46 1.47
CA LEU A 170 -21.10 21.22 0.94
C LEU A 170 -22.61 21.27 1.09
N ILE A 171 -23.32 21.27 -0.05
CA ILE A 171 -24.76 21.48 -0.08
C ILE A 171 -25.45 20.12 -0.07
N GLN A 172 -25.28 19.34 -1.13
CA GLN A 172 -25.90 18.02 -1.28
C GLN A 172 -25.19 17.14 -2.31
N ALA A 173 -25.49 15.85 -2.32
CA ALA A 173 -25.17 14.95 -3.43
C ALA A 173 -26.44 14.29 -3.97
N GLU A 174 -26.40 13.83 -5.21
CA GLU A 174 -27.50 13.13 -5.88
C GLU A 174 -26.99 11.93 -6.67
N GLY A 175 -27.79 10.86 -6.69
CA GLY A 175 -27.54 9.68 -7.50
C GLY A 175 -26.30 8.90 -7.09
N LEU A 176 -25.92 8.91 -5.81
CA LEU A 176 -24.78 8.14 -5.31
C LEU A 176 -24.95 6.64 -5.60
N ALA A 177 -23.86 5.95 -5.89
CA ALA A 177 -23.87 4.50 -6.02
C ALA A 177 -24.08 3.82 -4.65
N ALA A 178 -25.03 2.88 -4.58
CA ALA A 178 -25.29 2.10 -3.37
C ALA A 178 -24.20 1.03 -3.16
N MET A 179 -23.46 1.11 -2.04
CA MET A 179 -22.45 0.11 -1.68
C MET A 179 -22.97 -0.93 -0.68
N ASP A 180 -23.96 -0.58 0.16
CA ASP A 180 -24.57 -1.55 1.08
C ASP A 180 -25.34 -2.65 0.36
N MET A 181 -25.36 -3.84 0.97
CA MET A 181 -26.33 -4.90 0.65
C MET A 181 -27.82 -4.50 0.83
N SER A 182 -28.08 -3.31 1.37
CA SER A 182 -29.42 -2.72 1.55
C SER A 182 -29.94 -2.04 0.28
N GLY A 183 -29.10 -1.79 -0.72
CA GLY A 183 -29.45 -0.96 -1.89
C GLY A 183 -29.46 0.54 -1.59
N THR A 184 -28.89 0.96 -0.45
CA THR A 184 -28.66 2.36 -0.08
C THR A 184 -27.18 2.56 0.29
N SER A 185 -26.84 3.70 0.87
CA SER A 185 -25.55 4.00 1.49
C SER A 185 -25.76 4.90 2.71
N ASP A 186 -24.78 4.95 3.60
CA ASP A 186 -24.65 5.89 4.72
C ASP A 186 -23.60 6.99 4.38
N PRO A 187 -23.82 7.88 3.37
CA PRO A 187 -22.79 8.77 2.87
C PRO A 187 -22.31 9.86 3.83
N TYR A 188 -21.01 10.15 3.77
CA TYR A 188 -20.37 11.36 4.30
C TYR A 188 -19.25 11.84 3.36
N VAL A 189 -18.85 13.10 3.44
CA VAL A 189 -17.82 13.70 2.58
C VAL A 189 -16.60 14.09 3.41
N LYS A 190 -15.42 13.77 2.88
CA LYS A 190 -14.11 14.10 3.45
C LYS A 190 -13.41 15.12 2.57
N LEU A 191 -13.06 16.27 3.13
CA LEU A 191 -12.42 17.38 2.43
C LEU A 191 -10.94 17.48 2.83
N CYS A 192 -10.06 17.67 1.86
CA CYS A 192 -8.66 18.03 2.12
C CYS A 192 -8.09 18.90 0.98
N LEU A 193 -7.06 19.68 1.28
CA LEU A 193 -6.46 20.61 0.33
C LEU A 193 -5.04 20.15 -0.03
N LEU A 194 -4.91 19.48 -1.17
CA LEU A 194 -3.64 18.94 -1.64
C LEU A 194 -2.66 20.08 -2.01
N PRO A 195 -1.34 19.93 -1.73
CA PRO A 195 -0.68 18.74 -1.20
C PRO A 195 -0.73 18.58 0.33
N ASP A 196 -1.29 19.53 1.09
CA ASP A 196 -1.34 19.47 2.56
C ASP A 196 -2.44 18.51 3.07
N LYS A 197 -2.11 17.22 3.09
CA LYS A 197 -2.99 16.15 3.58
C LYS A 197 -3.21 16.16 5.11
N LYS A 198 -2.65 17.12 5.86
CA LYS A 198 -2.78 17.17 7.34
C LYS A 198 -4.11 17.74 7.80
N LYS A 199 -4.62 18.78 7.12
CA LYS A 199 -5.94 19.37 7.43
C LYS A 199 -7.01 18.61 6.64
N LYS A 200 -7.79 17.81 7.37
CA LYS A 200 -8.94 17.07 6.85
C LYS A 200 -10.19 17.51 7.60
N PHE A 201 -11.29 17.71 6.89
CA PHE A 201 -12.62 17.91 7.46
C PHE A 201 -13.54 16.78 6.99
N GLU A 202 -14.55 16.45 7.78
CA GLU A 202 -15.53 15.40 7.49
C GLU A 202 -16.93 15.92 7.83
N THR A 203 -17.91 15.66 6.96
CA THR A 203 -19.34 15.97 7.23
C THR A 203 -19.92 14.99 8.25
N LYS A 204 -21.15 15.28 8.69
CA LYS A 204 -22.01 14.28 9.31
C LYS A 204 -22.29 13.14 8.34
N ILE A 205 -22.59 11.98 8.93
CA ILE A 205 -23.00 10.76 8.22
C ILE A 205 -24.52 10.78 8.07
N HIS A 206 -25.01 10.74 6.83
CA HIS A 206 -26.43 10.65 6.52
C HIS A 206 -26.77 9.20 6.25
N ARG A 207 -27.70 8.60 7.00
CA ARG A 207 -27.98 7.16 6.89
C ARG A 207 -28.99 6.82 5.79
N LYS A 208 -28.74 5.71 5.08
CA LYS A 208 -29.62 5.07 4.10
C LYS A 208 -30.19 6.02 3.06
N THR A 209 -29.32 6.84 2.47
CA THR A 209 -29.70 7.79 1.42
C THR A 209 -28.67 7.80 0.29
N LEU A 210 -29.15 7.87 -0.95
CA LEU A 210 -28.34 8.10 -2.14
C LEU A 210 -28.36 9.58 -2.57
N ASN A 211 -29.14 10.41 -1.88
CA ASN A 211 -29.29 11.84 -2.11
C ASN A 211 -29.16 12.61 -0.76
N PRO A 212 -27.98 12.66 -0.14
CA PRO A 212 -27.78 13.37 1.13
C PRO A 212 -27.75 14.88 0.93
N THR A 213 -28.44 15.62 1.80
CA THR A 213 -28.32 17.08 1.95
C THR A 213 -27.49 17.39 3.19
N PHE A 214 -26.27 17.89 3.00
CA PHE A 214 -25.31 18.17 4.06
C PHE A 214 -25.53 19.56 4.67
N ASN A 215 -25.55 20.60 3.83
CA ASN A 215 -25.57 22.02 4.22
C ASN A 215 -24.53 22.37 5.31
N GLU A 216 -23.28 21.92 5.13
CA GLU A 216 -22.16 22.17 6.05
C GLU A 216 -21.11 23.07 5.38
N SER A 217 -20.44 23.93 6.15
CA SER A 217 -19.40 24.84 5.63
C SER A 217 -18.09 24.68 6.39
N PHE A 218 -16.99 24.64 5.65
CA PHE A 218 -15.64 24.34 6.16
C PHE A 218 -14.65 25.42 5.76
N THR A 219 -13.75 25.80 6.68
CA THR A 219 -12.85 26.95 6.49
C THR A 219 -11.38 26.50 6.51
N PHE A 220 -10.68 26.67 5.39
CA PHE A 220 -9.25 26.43 5.28
C PHE A 220 -8.47 27.75 5.37
N LYS A 221 -7.72 27.94 6.46
CA LYS A 221 -6.75 29.05 6.61
C LYS A 221 -5.57 28.84 5.66
N VAL A 222 -5.55 29.59 4.55
CA VAL A 222 -4.57 29.51 3.45
C VAL A 222 -4.42 30.88 2.77
N PRO A 223 -3.21 31.46 2.69
CA PRO A 223 -2.95 32.70 1.95
C PRO A 223 -3.22 32.55 0.45
N TYR A 224 -3.79 33.58 -0.17
CA TYR A 224 -4.16 33.58 -1.59
C TYR A 224 -2.96 33.28 -2.51
N SER A 225 -1.76 33.77 -2.16
CA SER A 225 -0.52 33.52 -2.89
C SER A 225 -0.11 32.04 -2.97
N GLU A 226 -0.52 31.21 -2.01
CA GLU A 226 -0.29 29.77 -2.06
C GLU A 226 -1.45 29.00 -2.71
N LEU A 227 -2.62 29.62 -2.84
CA LEU A 227 -3.87 28.94 -3.20
C LEU A 227 -3.80 28.33 -4.61
N GLY A 228 -3.26 29.05 -5.59
CA GLY A 228 -3.12 28.59 -6.98
C GLY A 228 -2.26 27.32 -7.16
N GLY A 229 -1.41 26.99 -6.18
CA GLY A 229 -0.63 25.74 -6.18
C GLY A 229 -1.35 24.53 -5.56
N LYS A 230 -2.61 24.69 -5.14
CA LYS A 230 -3.36 23.68 -4.36
C LYS A 230 -4.58 23.16 -5.11
N THR A 231 -5.01 21.96 -4.72
CA THR A 231 -6.20 21.29 -5.28
C THR A 231 -7.10 20.85 -4.14
N LEU A 232 -8.33 21.34 -4.12
CA LEU A 232 -9.35 20.86 -3.20
C LEU A 232 -9.80 19.46 -3.65
N LEU A 233 -9.72 18.49 -2.74
CA LEU A 233 -10.21 17.14 -2.93
C LEU A 233 -11.38 16.90 -1.97
N MET A 234 -12.54 16.58 -2.53
CA MET A 234 -13.76 16.20 -1.81
C MET A 234 -14.07 14.75 -2.17
N THR A 235 -13.89 13.82 -1.22
CA THR A 235 -14.15 12.39 -1.44
C THR A 235 -15.40 11.98 -0.67
N VAL A 236 -16.36 11.39 -1.37
CA VAL A 236 -17.58 10.82 -0.79
C VAL A 236 -17.32 9.38 -0.40
N TYR A 237 -17.62 9.03 0.85
CA TYR A 237 -17.47 7.70 1.42
C TYR A 237 -18.81 7.18 1.91
N ASP A 238 -18.97 5.86 1.84
CA ASP A 238 -20.02 5.13 2.56
C ASP A 238 -19.52 4.79 3.97
N PHE A 239 -20.29 5.15 5.01
CA PHE A 239 -19.94 4.83 6.39
C PHE A 239 -20.35 3.41 6.75
N ASP A 240 -19.38 2.60 7.15
CA ASP A 240 -19.63 1.19 7.44
C ASP A 240 -19.26 0.83 8.90
N ARG A 241 -20.24 0.32 9.66
CA ARG A 241 -20.10 0.16 11.12
C ARG A 241 -19.17 -0.99 11.52
N PHE A 242 -19.04 -2.00 10.66
CA PHE A 242 -18.32 -3.24 10.96
C PHE A 242 -17.27 -3.60 9.91
N SER A 243 -17.09 -2.75 8.91
CA SER A 243 -16.15 -2.89 7.79
C SER A 243 -15.28 -1.63 7.68
N LYS A 244 -14.42 -1.59 6.66
CA LYS A 244 -13.78 -0.35 6.24
C LYS A 244 -14.77 0.47 5.38
N HIS A 245 -14.77 1.78 5.55
CA HIS A 245 -15.60 2.70 4.75
C HIS A 245 -15.20 2.67 3.27
N ASP A 246 -16.16 2.47 2.37
CA ASP A 246 -15.92 2.40 0.93
C ASP A 246 -15.96 3.79 0.28
N ALA A 247 -15.03 4.07 -0.64
CA ALA A 247 -15.00 5.34 -1.35
C ALA A 247 -15.93 5.28 -2.58
N ILE A 248 -17.06 5.99 -2.52
CA ILE A 248 -18.05 6.06 -3.62
C ILE A 248 -17.44 6.81 -4.81
N GLY A 249 -16.80 7.95 -4.55
CA GLY A 249 -16.16 8.75 -5.59
C GLY A 249 -15.54 10.03 -5.04
N ALA A 250 -14.89 10.80 -5.91
CA ALA A 250 -14.22 12.04 -5.56
C ALA A 250 -14.40 13.14 -6.60
N VAL A 251 -14.39 14.38 -6.13
CA VAL A 251 -14.29 15.60 -6.93
C VAL A 251 -12.95 16.27 -6.64
N ARG A 252 -12.20 16.59 -7.69
CA ARG A 252 -10.97 17.39 -7.63
C ARG A 252 -11.23 18.77 -8.25
N VAL A 253 -10.88 19.82 -7.51
CA VAL A 253 -10.96 21.21 -7.98
C VAL A 253 -9.57 21.84 -7.86
N PRO A 254 -8.81 21.99 -8.96
CA PRO A 254 -7.58 22.77 -8.98
C PRO A 254 -7.92 24.25 -8.72
N MET A 255 -7.36 24.86 -7.68
CA MET A 255 -7.78 26.20 -7.25
C MET A 255 -7.31 27.31 -8.20
N ASN A 256 -6.35 27.03 -9.10
CA ASN A 256 -5.94 27.91 -10.19
C ASN A 256 -6.98 28.03 -11.32
N LEU A 257 -8.01 27.19 -11.35
CA LEU A 257 -9.10 27.25 -12.34
C LEU A 257 -10.36 27.92 -11.78
N VAL A 258 -10.33 28.43 -10.55
CA VAL A 258 -11.46 28.97 -9.82
C VAL A 258 -11.32 30.48 -9.70
N ASP A 259 -12.30 31.23 -10.19
CA ASP A 259 -12.37 32.68 -10.01
C ASP A 259 -13.04 33.01 -8.67
N PHE A 260 -12.23 33.40 -7.68
CA PHE A 260 -12.69 33.78 -6.35
C PHE A 260 -13.20 35.23 -6.26
N SER A 261 -13.44 35.91 -7.39
CA SER A 261 -14.09 37.23 -7.41
C SER A 261 -15.57 37.16 -6.98
N HIS A 262 -16.19 35.98 -7.07
CA HIS A 262 -17.58 35.72 -6.70
C HIS A 262 -17.69 34.36 -6.00
N VAL A 263 -18.75 34.17 -5.21
CA VAL A 263 -19.10 32.84 -4.69
C VAL A 263 -19.50 31.95 -5.86
N ILE A 264 -18.77 30.85 -6.06
CA ILE A 264 -19.09 29.83 -7.05
C ILE A 264 -19.97 28.77 -6.39
N GLU A 265 -21.02 28.34 -7.07
CA GLU A 265 -21.83 27.19 -6.69
C GLU A 265 -22.06 26.32 -7.92
N GLU A 266 -21.66 25.05 -7.87
CA GLU A 266 -21.73 24.17 -9.05
C GLU A 266 -21.96 22.69 -8.68
N TRP A 267 -22.41 21.93 -9.68
CA TRP A 267 -22.49 20.48 -9.64
C TRP A 267 -21.32 19.86 -10.38
N ARG A 268 -20.61 18.92 -9.75
CA ARG A 268 -19.61 18.08 -10.43
C ARG A 268 -19.94 16.60 -10.30
N GLN A 269 -19.75 15.85 -11.38
CA GLN A 269 -19.84 14.39 -11.35
C GLN A 269 -18.72 13.80 -10.49
N LEU A 270 -19.04 12.74 -9.75
CA LEU A 270 -18.07 11.99 -8.96
C LEU A 270 -17.21 11.12 -9.88
N GLN A 271 -15.90 11.33 -9.83
CA GLN A 271 -14.94 10.46 -10.49
C GLN A 271 -14.58 9.30 -9.56
N LYS A 272 -14.10 8.19 -10.11
CA LYS A 272 -13.64 7.06 -9.29
C LYS A 272 -12.52 7.55 -8.37
N ALA A 273 -12.71 7.42 -7.06
CA ALA A 273 -11.69 7.80 -6.10
C ALA A 273 -10.43 6.95 -6.31
N GLU A 274 -9.31 7.60 -6.60
CA GLU A 274 -8.01 6.97 -6.41
C GLU A 274 -7.88 6.61 -4.93
N HIS A 275 -7.65 5.33 -4.62
CA HIS A 275 -7.43 4.87 -3.24
C HIS A 275 -6.43 5.80 -2.53
N GLU A 276 -6.80 6.29 -1.33
CA GLU A 276 -5.92 7.13 -0.52
C GLU A 276 -4.53 6.48 -0.45
N GLU A 277 -3.45 7.25 -0.58
CA GLU A 277 -2.08 6.72 -0.43
C GLU A 277 -1.85 6.01 0.91
N GLN A 278 -2.72 6.19 1.91
CA GLN A 278 -2.74 5.45 3.19
C GLN A 278 -3.13 3.96 3.04
N ASP A 279 -3.72 3.57 1.91
CA ASP A 279 -3.97 2.18 1.51
C ASP A 279 -2.84 1.58 0.66
N LYS A 280 -2.02 2.41 0.01
CA LYS A 280 -0.89 1.91 -0.78
C LYS A 280 0.16 1.35 0.17
N LEU A 281 0.38 0.05 0.07
CA LEU A 281 1.34 -0.69 0.90
C LEU A 281 2.80 -0.40 0.50
N GLY A 282 2.99 0.17 -0.70
CA GLY A 282 4.27 0.54 -1.32
C GLY A 282 4.60 -0.33 -2.53
N ASP A 283 5.74 -0.07 -3.16
CA ASP A 283 6.26 -0.86 -4.28
C ASP A 283 7.61 -1.49 -3.91
N VAL A 284 7.89 -2.69 -4.41
CA VAL A 284 9.19 -3.36 -4.29
C VAL A 284 9.83 -3.58 -5.66
N CYS A 285 11.10 -3.25 -5.79
CA CYS A 285 11.93 -3.48 -6.96
C CYS A 285 12.82 -4.71 -6.74
N LEU A 286 12.71 -5.70 -7.63
CA LEU A 286 13.52 -6.91 -7.56
C LEU A 286 13.96 -7.36 -8.95
N SER A 287 15.10 -8.05 -9.00
CA SER A 287 15.59 -8.68 -10.22
C SER A 287 15.49 -10.20 -10.14
N LEU A 288 15.01 -10.81 -11.22
CA LEU A 288 14.93 -12.25 -11.42
C LEU A 288 15.92 -12.67 -12.52
N ARG A 289 16.63 -13.78 -12.28
CA ARG A 289 17.54 -14.40 -13.25
C ARG A 289 17.52 -15.91 -13.11
N TYR A 290 17.13 -16.61 -14.17
CA TYR A 290 17.18 -18.07 -14.21
C TYR A 290 18.29 -18.59 -15.14
N VAL A 291 18.97 -19.66 -14.71
CA VAL A 291 19.98 -20.39 -15.49
C VAL A 291 19.56 -21.86 -15.56
N PRO A 292 18.89 -22.31 -16.64
CA PRO A 292 18.37 -23.68 -16.75
C PRO A 292 19.46 -24.74 -16.60
N THR A 293 20.61 -24.57 -17.27
CA THR A 293 21.74 -25.52 -17.26
C THR A 293 22.29 -25.82 -15.86
N ALA A 294 22.17 -24.88 -14.93
CA ALA A 294 22.64 -25.02 -13.56
C ALA A 294 21.49 -25.21 -12.55
N GLY A 295 20.24 -25.28 -13.02
CA GLY A 295 19.04 -25.27 -12.17
C GLY A 295 19.03 -24.11 -11.18
N LYS A 296 19.56 -22.93 -11.54
CA LYS A 296 19.83 -21.85 -10.57
C LYS A 296 18.93 -20.64 -10.81
N LEU A 297 18.09 -20.34 -9.83
CA LEU A 297 17.24 -19.16 -9.77
C LEU A 297 17.86 -18.14 -8.81
N THR A 298 18.24 -16.98 -9.32
CA THR A 298 18.78 -15.86 -8.55
C THR A 298 17.75 -14.75 -8.47
N ILE A 299 17.52 -14.24 -7.26
CA ILE A 299 16.63 -13.12 -6.95
C ILE A 299 17.48 -12.05 -6.27
N VAL A 300 17.49 -10.83 -6.79
CA VAL A 300 18.11 -9.68 -6.13
C VAL A 300 17.00 -8.77 -5.64
N ILE A 301 16.92 -8.54 -4.33
CA ILE A 301 16.05 -7.50 -3.78
C ILE A 301 16.84 -6.20 -3.89
N LEU A 302 16.39 -5.27 -4.75
CA LEU A 302 17.09 -4.03 -5.02
C LEU A 302 16.71 -2.99 -3.96
N GLU A 303 15.45 -2.59 -3.96
CA GLU A 303 14.91 -1.54 -3.09
C GLU A 303 13.39 -1.65 -2.96
N ALA A 304 12.80 -0.89 -2.04
CA ALA A 304 11.37 -0.63 -2.01
C ALA A 304 11.13 0.87 -1.81
N LYS A 305 9.94 1.36 -2.19
CA LYS A 305 9.56 2.77 -2.05
C LYS A 305 8.12 2.93 -1.58
N ASN A 306 7.83 4.10 -1.00
CA ASN A 306 6.51 4.50 -0.53
C ASN A 306 5.83 3.43 0.36
N LEU A 307 6.62 2.73 1.18
CA LEU A 307 6.09 1.70 2.08
C LEU A 307 5.09 2.31 3.06
N LYS A 308 4.06 1.53 3.41
CA LYS A 308 3.12 1.93 4.46
C LYS A 308 3.82 1.95 5.81
N LYS A 309 3.66 3.08 6.50
CA LYS A 309 4.10 3.31 7.87
C LYS A 309 3.33 2.42 8.85
N MET A 310 4.02 1.64 9.68
CA MET A 310 3.38 0.83 10.74
C MET A 310 3.65 1.38 12.16
N ASP A 311 4.82 2.00 12.41
CA ASP A 311 5.18 2.46 13.76
C ASP A 311 4.35 3.65 14.27
N VAL A 312 3.85 3.53 15.50
CA VAL A 312 3.24 4.62 16.28
C VAL A 312 4.34 5.51 16.87
N GLY A 313 5.01 6.28 16.01
CA GLY A 313 5.99 7.31 16.40
C GLY A 313 7.31 7.29 15.61
N GLY A 314 7.65 6.15 14.99
CA GLY A 314 8.75 6.02 14.02
C GLY A 314 8.27 6.22 12.58
N LEU A 315 9.01 5.68 11.60
CA LEU A 315 8.52 5.37 10.26
C LEU A 315 8.13 3.89 10.18
N SER A 316 9.10 3.06 9.78
CA SER A 316 9.10 1.60 9.76
C SER A 316 10.56 1.14 9.75
N ASP A 317 10.84 -0.06 10.25
CA ASP A 317 12.12 -0.79 10.17
C ASP A 317 12.02 -1.95 9.13
N PRO A 318 11.82 -1.68 7.82
CA PRO A 318 11.47 -2.72 6.85
C PRO A 318 12.57 -3.75 6.58
N TYR A 319 12.12 -4.99 6.31
CA TYR A 319 12.92 -6.07 5.73
C TYR A 319 12.06 -7.00 4.87
N VAL A 320 12.71 -7.73 3.97
CA VAL A 320 12.03 -8.59 2.99
C VAL A 320 12.28 -10.07 3.29
N LYS A 321 11.21 -10.87 3.34
CA LYS A 321 11.27 -12.34 3.36
C LYS A 321 10.92 -12.90 1.99
N ILE A 322 11.69 -13.87 1.54
CA ILE A 322 11.44 -14.62 0.30
C ILE A 322 11.13 -16.06 0.68
N HIS A 323 9.98 -16.59 0.26
CA HIS A 323 9.63 -17.99 0.38
C HIS A 323 9.50 -18.61 -1.02
N LEU A 324 10.27 -19.66 -1.29
CA LEU A 324 10.05 -20.53 -2.44
C LEU A 324 8.94 -21.53 -2.08
N MET A 325 7.88 -21.53 -2.87
CA MET A 325 6.69 -22.36 -2.72
C MET A 325 6.63 -23.41 -3.83
N GLN A 326 6.08 -24.59 -3.53
CA GLN A 326 5.69 -25.58 -4.54
C GLN A 326 4.51 -26.38 -3.99
N ASN A 327 3.46 -26.59 -4.80
CA ASN A 327 2.22 -27.29 -4.41
C ASN A 327 1.70 -26.80 -3.04
N SER A 328 1.66 -25.48 -2.88
CA SER A 328 1.22 -24.75 -1.68
C SER A 328 2.00 -25.06 -0.37
N LYS A 329 3.15 -25.74 -0.47
CA LYS A 329 4.13 -25.97 0.61
C LYS A 329 5.33 -25.02 0.50
N ARG A 330 5.84 -24.56 1.65
CA ARG A 330 7.06 -23.73 1.78
C ARG A 330 8.31 -24.63 1.70
N LEU A 331 9.15 -24.46 0.69
CA LEU A 331 10.37 -25.25 0.48
C LEU A 331 11.61 -24.62 1.11
N LYS A 332 11.94 -23.38 0.71
CA LYS A 332 13.14 -22.66 1.15
C LYS A 332 12.74 -21.22 1.52
N LYS A 333 13.37 -20.68 2.56
CA LYS A 333 13.13 -19.31 3.06
C LYS A 333 14.44 -18.54 3.16
N LYS A 334 14.44 -17.29 2.71
CA LYS A 334 15.55 -16.33 2.88
C LYS A 334 14.99 -14.99 3.35
N LYS A 335 15.84 -14.12 3.90
CA LYS A 335 15.49 -12.77 4.35
C LYS A 335 16.63 -11.79 4.09
N THR A 336 16.30 -10.52 3.93
CA THR A 336 17.28 -9.43 3.85
C THR A 336 17.79 -9.00 5.23
N THR A 337 18.76 -8.08 5.23
CA THR A 337 19.00 -7.18 6.36
C THR A 337 17.77 -6.30 6.66
N ILE A 338 17.70 -5.78 7.89
CA ILE A 338 16.68 -4.83 8.34
C ILE A 338 17.22 -3.42 8.13
N LYS A 339 16.43 -2.55 7.49
CA LYS A 339 16.75 -1.13 7.29
C LYS A 339 15.91 -0.33 8.27
N LYS A 340 16.53 0.45 9.15
CA LYS A 340 15.81 1.14 10.22
C LYS A 340 15.23 2.48 9.77
N ASN A 341 14.07 2.84 10.31
CA ASN A 341 13.39 4.12 10.20
C ASN A 341 13.35 4.67 8.76
N THR A 342 12.82 3.90 7.81
CA THR A 342 12.70 4.30 6.40
C THR A 342 11.48 3.69 5.72
N LEU A 343 10.83 4.47 4.84
CA LEU A 343 9.78 3.98 3.92
C LEU A 343 10.31 3.73 2.50
N ASN A 344 11.61 3.99 2.27
CA ASN A 344 12.29 3.80 0.98
C ASN A 344 13.61 3.03 1.19
N PRO A 345 13.58 1.76 1.61
CA PRO A 345 14.78 0.98 1.91
C PRO A 345 15.53 0.50 0.66
N TYR A 346 16.84 0.71 0.63
CA TYR A 346 17.76 0.13 -0.35
C TYR A 346 18.49 -1.11 0.24
N TYR A 347 18.41 -2.23 -0.47
CA TYR A 347 18.97 -3.52 -0.05
C TYR A 347 20.16 -3.95 -0.93
N ASN A 348 19.91 -4.11 -2.23
CA ASN A 348 20.81 -4.75 -3.20
C ASN A 348 21.35 -6.13 -2.73
N GLU A 349 20.46 -6.97 -2.18
CA GLU A 349 20.81 -8.26 -1.60
C GLU A 349 20.41 -9.43 -2.53
N SER A 350 21.37 -10.31 -2.82
CA SER A 350 21.23 -11.42 -3.78
C SER A 350 21.01 -12.77 -3.11
N PHE A 351 20.00 -13.50 -3.58
CA PHE A 351 19.57 -14.78 -3.04
C PHE A 351 19.48 -15.84 -4.15
N SER A 352 20.15 -16.98 -3.97
CA SER A 352 20.11 -18.09 -4.92
C SER A 352 19.29 -19.28 -4.40
N PHE A 353 18.50 -19.88 -5.27
CA PHE A 353 17.72 -21.10 -5.04
C PHE A 353 18.06 -22.13 -6.14
N GLU A 354 18.19 -23.40 -5.77
CA GLU A 354 18.20 -24.50 -6.74
C GLU A 354 16.77 -24.89 -7.09
N VAL A 355 16.45 -24.84 -8.39
CA VAL A 355 15.16 -25.17 -9.02
C VAL A 355 15.46 -25.76 -10.40
N SER A 356 15.13 -27.04 -10.62
CA SER A 356 15.34 -27.68 -11.94
C SER A 356 14.43 -27.08 -13.02
N SER A 357 14.76 -27.29 -14.29
CA SER A 357 13.94 -26.82 -15.43
C SER A 357 12.53 -27.42 -15.47
N GLU A 358 12.35 -28.60 -14.86
CA GLU A 358 11.03 -29.23 -14.69
C GLU A 358 10.23 -28.64 -13.52
N GLN A 359 10.94 -28.14 -12.50
CA GLN A 359 10.35 -27.52 -11.31
C GLN A 359 10.00 -26.05 -11.51
N ILE A 360 10.72 -25.32 -12.38
CA ILE A 360 10.54 -23.86 -12.55
C ILE A 360 9.11 -23.46 -12.95
N GLN A 361 8.39 -24.37 -13.62
CA GLN A 361 6.99 -24.20 -14.02
C GLN A 361 5.99 -24.42 -12.87
N LYS A 362 6.40 -25.12 -11.81
CA LYS A 362 5.56 -25.56 -10.68
C LYS A 362 5.87 -24.82 -9.38
N VAL A 363 7.01 -24.12 -9.31
CA VAL A 363 7.34 -23.27 -8.16
C VAL A 363 6.69 -21.90 -8.29
N GLN A 364 6.49 -21.28 -7.13
CA GLN A 364 6.12 -19.88 -7.00
C GLN A 364 7.05 -19.22 -5.98
N ILE A 365 7.20 -17.90 -6.05
CA ILE A 365 7.95 -17.12 -5.08
C ILE A 365 7.01 -16.13 -4.42
N VAL A 366 6.95 -16.20 -3.10
CA VAL A 366 6.25 -15.24 -2.24
C VAL A 366 7.28 -14.30 -1.65
N VAL A 367 7.25 -13.04 -2.09
CA VAL A 367 8.06 -11.96 -1.50
C VAL A 367 7.16 -11.18 -0.55
N THR A 368 7.58 -11.03 0.70
CA THR A 368 6.81 -10.35 1.75
C THR A 368 7.68 -9.27 2.36
N VAL A 369 7.21 -8.03 2.36
CA VAL A 369 7.82 -6.90 3.07
C VAL A 369 7.17 -6.82 4.44
N LEU A 370 7.98 -6.78 5.49
CA LEU A 370 7.53 -6.70 6.87
C LEU A 370 8.24 -5.55 7.57
N ASP A 371 7.56 -5.01 8.58
CA ASP A 371 8.18 -4.17 9.59
C ASP A 371 8.89 -5.03 10.64
N TYR A 372 9.91 -4.46 11.31
CA TYR A 372 10.63 -5.12 12.39
C TYR A 372 10.37 -4.46 13.74
N ASP A 373 9.46 -5.06 14.50
CA ASP A 373 9.14 -4.63 15.86
C ASP A 373 10.16 -5.19 16.85
N LYS A 374 10.81 -4.31 17.62
CA LYS A 374 11.70 -4.70 18.74
C LYS A 374 10.96 -5.44 19.85
N ILE A 375 9.67 -5.16 20.03
CA ILE A 375 8.81 -5.72 21.07
C ILE A 375 7.50 -6.12 20.40
N GLY A 376 7.16 -7.42 20.43
CA GLY A 376 5.94 -7.95 19.84
C GLY A 376 6.19 -8.78 18.59
N LYS A 377 5.24 -8.75 17.65
CA LYS A 377 5.24 -9.55 16.43
C LYS A 377 5.36 -8.62 15.22
N ASN A 378 6.49 -8.74 14.52
CA ASN A 378 6.74 -8.15 13.19
C ASN A 378 5.49 -8.10 12.30
N ASP A 379 5.01 -6.90 11.99
CA ASP A 379 3.86 -6.69 11.13
C ASP A 379 4.17 -6.87 9.63
N THR A 380 3.19 -7.35 8.87
CA THR A 380 3.31 -7.47 7.41
C THR A 380 2.87 -6.17 6.75
N ILE A 381 3.78 -5.48 6.06
CA ILE A 381 3.47 -4.29 5.26
C ILE A 381 2.73 -4.72 3.98
N GLY A 382 3.23 -5.74 3.30
CA GLY A 382 2.56 -6.28 2.10
C GLY A 382 3.31 -7.45 1.45
N LYS A 383 2.69 -8.07 0.45
CA LYS A 383 3.15 -9.30 -0.19
C LYS A 383 2.93 -9.26 -1.71
N ILE A 384 3.76 -9.98 -2.46
CA ILE A 384 3.54 -10.32 -3.87
C ILE A 384 3.79 -11.81 -4.10
N LEU A 385 3.14 -12.36 -5.12
CA LEU A 385 3.27 -13.76 -5.56
C LEU A 385 3.66 -13.79 -7.03
N MET A 386 4.84 -14.32 -7.32
CA MET A 386 5.37 -14.50 -8.68
C MET A 386 5.46 -15.98 -9.03
N GLY A 387 5.18 -16.32 -10.28
CA GLY A 387 5.18 -17.70 -10.78
C GLY A 387 4.34 -17.81 -12.04
N MET A 388 4.38 -18.97 -12.69
CA MET A 388 3.68 -19.21 -13.96
C MET A 388 2.14 -19.05 -13.88
N ASN A 389 1.57 -19.18 -12.68
CA ASN A 389 0.14 -19.02 -12.41
C ASN A 389 -0.21 -17.70 -11.71
N SER A 390 0.71 -16.71 -11.67
CA SER A 390 0.40 -15.35 -11.20
C SER A 390 -0.46 -14.61 -12.22
N SER A 391 -0.85 -13.37 -11.92
CA SER A 391 -1.57 -12.48 -12.85
C SER A 391 -0.85 -11.14 -13.00
N GLY A 392 -1.05 -10.47 -14.13
CA GLY A 392 -0.56 -9.11 -14.35
C GLY A 392 0.97 -8.98 -14.38
N THR A 393 1.49 -8.00 -13.65
CA THR A 393 2.92 -7.63 -13.61
C THR A 393 3.83 -8.75 -13.16
N GLU A 394 3.38 -9.54 -12.18
CA GLU A 394 4.12 -10.65 -11.58
C GLU A 394 4.26 -11.84 -12.53
N GLN A 395 3.23 -12.11 -13.34
CA GLN A 395 3.28 -13.13 -14.39
C GLN A 395 4.25 -12.70 -15.49
N ARG A 396 4.12 -11.47 -15.99
CA ARG A 396 4.98 -10.93 -17.05
C ARG A 396 6.45 -10.96 -16.66
N HIS A 397 6.80 -10.56 -15.42
CA HIS A 397 8.19 -10.60 -14.95
C HIS A 397 8.75 -12.03 -14.90
N TRP A 398 7.89 -13.02 -14.59
CA TRP A 398 8.25 -14.43 -14.61
C TRP A 398 8.49 -14.95 -16.04
N GLU A 399 7.61 -14.59 -16.97
CA GLU A 399 7.72 -14.94 -18.39
C GLU A 399 8.96 -14.29 -19.02
N ASP A 400 9.21 -13.00 -18.78
CA ASP A 400 10.39 -12.28 -19.27
C ASP A 400 11.71 -12.89 -18.74
N MET A 401 11.73 -13.35 -17.47
CA MET A 401 12.85 -14.10 -16.89
C MET A 401 13.09 -15.44 -17.60
N LEU A 402 12.02 -16.19 -17.94
CA LEU A 402 12.12 -17.48 -18.63
C LEU A 402 12.53 -17.32 -20.10
N ALA A 403 12.00 -16.29 -20.77
CA ALA A 403 12.32 -15.95 -22.15
C ALA A 403 13.74 -15.38 -22.32
N SER A 404 14.32 -14.80 -21.26
CA SER A 404 15.67 -14.23 -21.24
C SER A 404 16.66 -15.03 -20.38
N PRO A 405 16.94 -16.31 -20.69
CA PRO A 405 17.79 -17.15 -19.86
C PRO A 405 19.17 -16.52 -19.66
N ARG A 406 19.70 -16.63 -18.43
CA ARG A 406 20.97 -16.04 -17.97
C ARG A 406 21.02 -14.51 -17.92
N ARG A 407 19.98 -13.77 -18.33
CA ARG A 407 19.89 -12.31 -18.15
C ARG A 407 19.14 -11.98 -16.86
N PRO A 408 19.62 -11.03 -16.02
CA PRO A 408 18.81 -10.45 -14.97
C PRO A 408 17.79 -9.48 -15.55
N ILE A 409 16.51 -9.67 -15.22
CA ILE A 409 15.41 -8.76 -15.53
C ILE A 409 15.00 -8.08 -14.23
N ALA A 410 14.93 -6.76 -14.16
CA ALA A 410 14.55 -6.01 -12.97
C ALA A 410 13.21 -5.31 -13.18
N GLN A 411 12.30 -5.40 -12.21
CA GLN A 411 10.95 -4.85 -12.32
C GLN A 411 10.41 -4.42 -10.95
N TRP A 412 9.58 -3.36 -10.99
CA TRP A 412 8.76 -2.90 -9.86
C TRP A 412 7.46 -3.68 -9.77
N HIS A 413 7.04 -3.97 -8.54
CA HIS A 413 5.77 -4.64 -8.22
C HIS A 413 5.10 -3.92 -7.06
N ALA A 414 3.80 -3.62 -7.22
CA ALA A 414 2.99 -3.04 -6.16
C ALA A 414 2.67 -4.10 -5.09
N LEU A 415 2.85 -3.77 -3.82
CA LEU A 415 2.58 -4.66 -2.70
C LEU A 415 1.06 -4.83 -2.49
N LYS A 416 0.61 -6.08 -2.36
CA LYS A 416 -0.79 -6.45 -2.10
C LYS A 416 -0.99 -6.83 -0.61
N PRO A 417 -2.22 -6.73 -0.09
CA PRO A 417 -2.56 -7.22 1.25
C PRO A 417 -2.18 -8.69 1.45
N ASP A 418 -1.80 -9.03 2.69
CA ASP A 418 -1.37 -10.40 3.03
C ASP A 418 -2.50 -11.43 2.78
N GLU A 419 -3.74 -11.03 3.04
CA GLU A 419 -4.95 -11.87 2.91
C GLU A 419 -5.27 -12.21 1.45
N ASP A 420 -5.15 -11.25 0.53
CA ASP A 420 -5.43 -11.45 -0.90
C ASP A 420 -4.49 -12.49 -1.50
N VAL A 421 -3.19 -12.34 -1.21
CA VAL A 421 -2.16 -13.26 -1.73
C VAL A 421 -2.25 -14.63 -1.05
N ASP A 422 -2.58 -14.70 0.24
CA ASP A 422 -2.83 -15.99 0.90
C ASP A 422 -4.14 -16.65 0.43
N ALA A 423 -5.12 -15.88 -0.08
CA ALA A 423 -6.30 -16.41 -0.75
C ALA A 423 -5.96 -16.94 -2.16
N GLU A 424 -5.09 -16.28 -2.92
CA GLU A 424 -4.57 -16.80 -4.19
C GLU A 424 -3.79 -18.10 -4.01
N LEU A 425 -2.97 -18.20 -2.94
CA LEU A 425 -2.22 -19.41 -2.58
C LEU A 425 -3.11 -20.59 -2.12
N LYS A 426 -4.32 -20.34 -1.63
CA LYS A 426 -5.27 -21.38 -1.20
C LYS A 426 -6.20 -21.88 -2.31
N LYS A 427 -6.29 -21.15 -3.43
CA LYS A 427 -7.08 -21.52 -4.61
C LYS A 427 -6.32 -22.48 -5.56
N LYS A 428 -5.08 -22.84 -5.23
CA LYS A 428 -4.12 -23.59 -6.06
C LYS A 428 -3.37 -24.63 -5.22
#